data_AF-A0A358QWE1-F1
#
_entry.id   AF-A0A358QWE1-F1
#
_cell.length_a   1.000
_cell.length_b   1.000
_cell.length_c   1.000
_cell.angle_alpha   90.00
_cell.angle_beta   90.00
_cell.angle_gamma   90.00
#
_symmetry.space_group_name_H-M   'P 1'
#
loop_
_entity.id
_entity.type
_entity.pdbx_description
1 polymer ?
#
loop_
_entity_poly.entity_id
_entity_poly.type
_entity_poly.pdbx_seq_one_letter_code
_entity_poly.pdbx_strand_id
1 'polypeptide(L)'
;MEKTKLTPIRFPADLLNDLDKYVNDGSRSKFIIEATRKELQRVKQRKAIQKAAGILGQNNYPQFKTAEDISDWVRKLRDESEARRKELFEQ
;
A
#
# COMPACT_ATOMS: atom_id res chain seq x y z
N MET A 1 4.14 24.48 -13.89
CA MET A 1 4.52 23.26 -14.61
C MET A 1 5.37 22.40 -13.68
N GLU A 2 5.15 21.08 -13.65
CA GLU A 2 5.98 20.16 -12.85
C GLU A 2 7.45 20.22 -13.30
N LYS A 3 8.39 20.20 -12.36
CA LYS A 3 9.83 20.15 -12.68
C LYS A 3 10.18 18.74 -13.16
N THR A 4 10.53 18.60 -14.43
CA THR A 4 10.95 17.32 -15.02
C THR A 4 12.46 17.27 -15.25
N LYS A 5 13.04 16.07 -15.23
CA LYS A 5 14.46 15.82 -15.53
C LYS A 5 14.56 14.67 -16.53
N LEU A 6 15.36 14.85 -17.59
CA LEU A 6 15.58 13.83 -18.61
C LEU A 6 16.50 12.73 -18.08
N THR A 7 16.11 11.47 -18.27
CA THR A 7 16.91 10.29 -17.91
C THR A 7 16.88 9.31 -19.08
N PRO A 8 18.02 9.07 -19.78
CA PRO A 8 18.07 8.10 -20.87
C PRO A 8 18.03 6.67 -20.31
N ILE A 9 17.14 5.82 -20.85
CA ILE A 9 16.95 4.43 -20.44
C ILE A 9 17.01 3.56 -21.70
N ARG A 10 17.80 2.47 -21.66
CA ARG A 10 17.83 1.48 -22.74
C ARG A 10 16.70 0.48 -22.57
N PHE A 11 15.91 0.29 -23.62
CA PHE A 11 14.85 -0.72 -23.67
C PHE A 11 15.30 -1.90 -24.54
N PRO A 12 14.99 -3.15 -24.15
CA PRO A 12 15.02 -4.29 -25.05
C PRO A 12 14.16 -4.02 -26.28
N ALA A 13 14.66 -4.41 -27.47
CA ALA A 13 14.00 -4.09 -28.74
C ALA A 13 12.63 -4.79 -28.89
N ASP A 14 12.53 -6.03 -28.41
CA ASP A 14 11.29 -6.80 -28.32
C ASP A 14 10.25 -6.10 -27.45
N LEU A 15 10.64 -5.63 -26.26
CA LEU A 15 9.74 -4.90 -25.37
C LEU A 15 9.29 -3.56 -25.97
N LEU A 16 10.18 -2.86 -26.69
CA LEU A 16 9.82 -1.64 -27.40
C LEU A 16 8.81 -1.93 -28.51
N ASN A 17 9.00 -2.99 -29.28
CA ASN A 17 8.06 -3.39 -30.34
C ASN A 17 6.67 -3.71 -29.77
N ASP A 18 6.60 -4.40 -28.63
CA ASP A 18 5.34 -4.65 -27.94
C ASP A 18 4.70 -3.36 -27.45
N LEU A 19 5.48 -2.46 -26.85
CA LEU A 19 4.98 -1.15 -26.43
C LEU A 19 4.37 -0.40 -27.61
N ASP A 20 5.05 -0.39 -28.75
CA ASP A 20 4.64 0.32 -29.96
C ASP A 20 3.40 -0.31 -30.60
N LYS A 21 3.24 -1.63 -30.47
CA LYS A 21 2.09 -2.38 -30.96
C LYS A 21 0.81 -2.12 -30.14
N TYR A 22 0.93 -1.98 -28.83
CA TYR A 22 -0.22 -1.92 -27.92
C TYR A 22 -0.50 -0.53 -27.34
N VAL A 23 0.45 0.41 -27.42
CA VAL A 23 0.32 1.76 -26.87
C VAL A 23 0.39 2.78 -28.00
N ASN A 24 -0.68 3.57 -28.15
CA ASN A 24 -0.78 4.59 -29.20
C ASN A 24 0.40 5.55 -29.20
N ASP A 25 0.80 5.97 -30.39
CA ASP A 25 1.91 6.89 -30.57
C ASP A 25 1.65 8.22 -29.83
N GLY A 26 2.66 8.70 -29.09
CA GLY A 26 2.53 9.86 -28.18
C GLY A 26 2.06 9.55 -26.76
N SER A 27 1.59 8.33 -26.45
CA SER A 27 1.19 7.94 -25.09
C SER A 27 2.22 7.05 -24.36
N ARG A 28 3.32 6.69 -25.01
CA ARG A 28 4.40 5.85 -24.46
C ARG A 28 4.97 6.40 -23.15
N SER A 29 5.28 7.69 -23.12
CA SER A 29 5.83 8.35 -21.93
C SER A 29 4.86 8.28 -20.75
N LYS A 30 3.58 8.58 -20.98
CA LYS A 30 2.52 8.45 -19.97
C LYS A 30 2.42 7.01 -19.46
N PHE A 31 2.37 6.03 -20.35
CA PHE A 31 2.30 4.62 -20.00
C PHE A 31 3.48 4.18 -19.11
N ILE A 32 4.71 4.51 -19.51
CA ILE A 32 5.93 4.19 -18.74
C ILE A 32 5.93 4.87 -17.38
N ILE A 33 5.50 6.15 -17.31
CA ILE A 33 5.43 6.90 -16.04
C ILE A 33 4.41 6.26 -15.09
N GLU A 34 3.23 5.89 -15.59
CA GLU A 34 2.19 5.24 -14.78
C GLU A 34 2.63 3.85 -14.30
N ALA A 35 3.21 3.04 -15.18
CA ALA A 35 3.77 1.73 -14.82
C ALA A 35 4.87 1.87 -13.76
N THR A 36 5.77 2.84 -13.93
CA THR A 36 6.84 3.13 -12.96
C THR A 36 6.27 3.56 -11.61
N ARG A 37 5.24 4.41 -11.60
CA ARG A 37 4.57 4.86 -10.37
C ARG A 37 3.95 3.68 -9.63
N LYS A 38 3.29 2.77 -10.35
CA LYS A 38 2.67 1.55 -9.81
C LYS A 38 3.71 0.62 -9.18
N GLU A 39 4.81 0.34 -9.88
CA GLU A 39 5.86 -0.54 -9.35
C GLU A 39 6.61 0.10 -8.18
N LEU A 40 6.91 1.39 -8.24
CA LEU A 40 7.51 2.11 -7.11
C LEU A 40 6.64 2.05 -5.86
N GLN A 41 5.31 2.15 -6.01
CA GLN A 41 4.39 2.03 -4.89
C GLN A 41 4.48 0.64 -4.24
N ARG A 42 4.53 -0.42 -5.05
CA ARG A 42 4.70 -1.81 -4.57
C ARG A 42 6.03 -1.98 -3.82
N VAL A 43 7.11 -1.41 -4.35
CA VAL A 43 8.43 -1.44 -3.68
C VAL A 43 8.39 -0.71 -2.33
N LYS A 44 7.77 0.48 -2.27
CA LYS A 44 7.60 1.23 -1.03
C LYS A 44 6.79 0.45 0.00
N GLN A 45 5.68 -0.16 -0.40
CA GLN A 45 4.84 -0.98 0.47
C GLN A 45 5.61 -2.18 1.03
N ARG A 46 6.34 -2.92 0.19
CA ARG A 46 7.18 -4.04 0.64
C ARG A 46 8.20 -3.60 1.69
N LYS A 47 8.90 -2.49 1.44
CA LYS A 47 9.86 -1.93 2.40
C LYS A 47 9.19 -1.48 3.70
N ALA A 48 8.01 -0.89 3.62
CA ALA A 48 7.25 -0.46 4.80
C ALA A 48 6.83 -1.67 5.66
N ILE A 49 6.32 -2.74 5.03
CA ILE A 49 5.94 -3.98 5.73
C ILE A 49 7.17 -4.61 6.40
N GLN A 50 8.29 -4.71 5.68
CA GLN A 50 9.55 -5.23 6.24
C GLN A 50 10.03 -4.40 7.42
N LYS A 51 9.98 -3.07 7.32
CA LYS A 51 10.36 -2.17 8.41
C LYS A 51 9.40 -2.26 9.60
N ALA A 52 8.13 -2.54 9.34
CA ALA A 52 7.10 -2.67 10.37
C ALA A 52 7.04 -4.05 11.01
N ALA A 53 7.78 -5.03 10.50
CA ALA A 53 7.84 -6.37 11.07
C ALA A 53 8.31 -6.30 12.52
N GLY A 54 7.55 -6.92 13.43
CA GLY A 54 7.85 -6.93 14.86
C GLY A 54 7.44 -5.68 15.63
N ILE A 55 6.81 -4.67 15.01
CA ILE A 55 6.27 -3.50 15.74
C ILE A 55 5.28 -3.93 16.81
N LEU A 56 4.46 -4.95 16.54
CA LEU A 56 3.49 -5.51 17.48
C LEU A 56 4.10 -6.49 18.49
N GLY A 57 5.35 -6.26 18.89
CA GLY A 57 6.04 -7.10 19.87
C GLY A 57 5.38 -7.02 21.26
N GLN A 58 5.45 -8.12 22.01
CA GLN A 58 4.79 -8.29 23.32
C GLN A 58 5.18 -7.21 24.35
N ASN A 59 6.41 -6.69 24.30
CA ASN A 59 6.85 -5.62 25.21
C ASN A 59 6.08 -4.31 25.01
N ASN A 60 5.66 -4.01 23.77
CA ASN A 60 4.96 -2.78 23.44
C ASN A 60 3.44 -3.00 23.37
N TYR A 61 3.00 -4.22 23.08
CA TYR A 61 1.60 -4.60 22.88
C TYR A 61 1.28 -5.89 23.63
N PRO A 62 1.15 -5.85 24.97
CA PRO A 62 0.85 -7.04 25.77
C PRO A 62 -0.50 -7.68 25.40
N GLN A 63 -1.46 -6.90 24.91
CA GLN A 63 -2.74 -7.39 24.39
C GLN A 63 -2.63 -8.27 23.14
N PHE A 64 -1.44 -8.36 22.52
CA PHE A 64 -1.16 -9.22 21.35
C PHE A 64 -0.27 -10.41 21.70
N LYS A 65 -0.17 -10.77 22.98
CA LYS A 65 0.69 -11.84 23.47
C LYS A 65 0.19 -13.24 23.13
N THR A 66 -1.10 -13.51 23.32
CA THR A 66 -1.75 -14.80 23.02
C THR A 66 -2.96 -14.62 22.10
N ALA A 67 -3.47 -15.73 21.57
CA ALA A 67 -4.69 -15.69 20.75
C ALA A 67 -5.91 -15.24 21.57
N GLU A 68 -5.94 -15.61 22.85
CA GLU A 68 -6.95 -15.21 23.83
C GLU A 68 -6.88 -13.71 24.10
N ASP A 69 -5.68 -13.16 24.35
CA ASP A 69 -5.48 -11.71 24.57
C ASP A 69 -5.96 -10.88 23.36
N ILE A 70 -5.66 -11.37 22.14
CA ILE A 70 -6.11 -10.73 20.90
C ILE A 70 -7.65 -10.78 20.80
N SER A 71 -8.25 -11.94 21.09
CA SER A 71 -9.70 -12.12 21.06
C SER A 71 -10.40 -11.17 22.04
N ASP A 72 -9.90 -11.07 23.27
CA ASP A 72 -10.45 -10.20 24.30
C ASP A 72 -10.30 -8.72 23.92
N TRP A 73 -9.15 -8.34 23.37
CA TRP A 73 -8.93 -6.99 22.84
C TRP A 73 -9.89 -6.64 21.70
N VAL A 74 -10.10 -7.55 20.75
CA VAL A 74 -11.06 -7.35 19.64
C VAL A 74 -12.49 -7.26 20.17
N ARG A 75 -12.87 -8.09 21.15
CA ARG A 75 -14.20 -8.04 21.77
C ARG A 75 -14.44 -6.68 22.40
N LYS A 76 -13.51 -6.20 23.22
CA LYS A 76 -13.59 -4.88 23.85
C LYS A 76 -13.75 -3.76 22.83
N LEU A 77 -12.98 -3.77 21.74
CA LEU A 77 -13.12 -2.77 20.67
C LEU A 77 -14.51 -2.78 20.02
N ARG A 78 -15.11 -3.95 19.84
CA ARG A 78 -16.46 -4.08 19.27
C ARG A 78 -17.50 -3.55 20.23
N ASP A 79 -17.41 -3.90 21.51
CA ASP A 79 -18.34 -3.45 22.55
C ASP A 79 -18.31 -1.92 22.70
N GLU A 80 -17.11 -1.32 22.70
CA GLU A 80 -16.93 0.15 22.70
C GLU A 80 -17.54 0.81 21.45
N SER A 81 -17.39 0.17 20.29
CA SER A 81 -17.94 0.67 19.03
C SER A 81 -19.47 0.60 19.01
N GLU A 82 -20.05 -0.49 19.51
CA GLU A 82 -21.50 -0.65 19.66
C GLU A 82 -22.08 0.33 20.66
N ALA A 83 -21.44 0.52 21.83
CA ALA A 83 -21.87 1.51 22.81
C ALA A 83 -21.95 2.91 22.20
N ARG A 84 -20.90 3.32 21.45
CA ARG A 84 -20.87 4.61 20.74
C ARG A 84 -21.94 4.69 19.65
N ARG A 85 -22.17 3.61 18.89
CA ARG A 85 -23.24 3.57 17.88
C ARG A 85 -24.60 3.84 18.53
N LYS A 86 -24.90 3.18 19.64
CA LYS A 86 -26.17 3.38 20.37
C LYS A 86 -26.33 4.81 20.86
N GLU A 87 -25.28 5.39 21.44
CA GLU A 87 -25.28 6.78 21.91
C GLU A 87 -25.61 7.80 20.79
N LEU A 88 -25.11 7.56 19.58
CA LEU A 88 -25.26 8.48 18.45
C LEU A 88 -26.57 8.30 17.67
N PHE A 89 -27.13 7.09 17.64
CA PHE A 89 -28.21 6.74 16.71
C PHE A 89 -29.47 6.14 17.36
N GLU A 90 -29.44 5.81 18.65
CA GLU A 90 -30.57 5.23 19.38
C GLU A 90 -31.07 6.14 20.52
N GLN A 91 -30.90 7.47 20.38
CA GLN A 91 -31.58 8.47 21.23
C GLN A 91 -33.07 8.58 20.91
#